data_AF-A0A444VT51-F1
#
_entry.id   AF-A0A444VT51-F1
#
_cell.length_a   1.000
_cell.length_b   1.000
_cell.length_c   1.000
_cell.angle_alpha   90.00
_cell.angle_beta   90.00
_cell.angle_gamma   90.00
#
_symmetry.space_group_name_H-M   'P 1'
#
loop_
_entity.id
_entity.type
_entity.pdbx_description
1 polymer ?
#
loop_
_entity_poly.entity_id
_entity_poly.type
_entity_poly.pdbx_seq_one_letter_code
_entity_poly.pdbx_strand_id
1 'polypeptide(L)'
;MSRRKDFNLTFSRTKTPGGSLIYYCDSMSSTNNQSLCLATILSGYHEKDDINYLIENITLAQNGQQYEDFHQPDSLTGSFELIISPPNIVISPNNHQIPLQACKELLNEWLEFISI
;
A
#
# COMPACT_ATOMS: atom_id res chain seq x y z
N MET A 1 -10.03 5.25 14.00
CA MET A 1 -10.09 3.82 13.58
C MET A 1 -8.91 3.56 12.68
N SER A 2 -8.33 2.36 12.68
CA SER A 2 -7.17 2.04 11.85
C SER A 2 -7.65 1.58 10.47
N ARG A 3 -7.10 2.17 9.40
CA ARG A 3 -7.46 1.91 8.01
C ARG A 3 -7.21 0.48 7.60
N ARG A 4 -6.19 -0.18 8.12
CA ARG A 4 -5.98 -1.61 7.82
C ARG A 4 -7.19 -2.45 8.25
N LYS A 5 -7.93 -2.08 9.30
CA LYS A 5 -9.18 -2.76 9.68
C LYS A 5 -10.31 -2.50 8.69
N ASP A 6 -10.45 -1.27 8.20
CA ASP A 6 -11.46 -0.90 7.20
C ASP A 6 -11.28 -1.70 5.90
N PHE A 7 -10.03 -2.03 5.54
CA PHE A 7 -9.68 -2.84 4.37
C PHE A 7 -9.56 -4.34 4.63
N ASN A 8 -9.91 -4.83 5.82
CA ASN A 8 -9.73 -6.24 6.22
C ASN A 8 -8.28 -6.75 6.06
N LEU A 9 -7.31 -5.99 6.57
CA LEU A 9 -5.88 -6.29 6.50
C LEU A 9 -5.28 -6.55 7.90
N THR A 10 -4.27 -7.41 7.95
CA THR A 10 -3.45 -7.68 9.13
C THR A 10 -1.98 -7.49 8.79
N PHE A 11 -1.23 -6.82 9.67
CA PHE A 11 0.21 -6.67 9.54
C PHE A 11 0.91 -7.62 10.51
N SER A 12 1.90 -8.34 10.01
CA SER A 12 2.68 -9.28 10.80
C SER A 12 4.17 -9.19 10.45
N ARG A 13 5.04 -9.64 11.35
CA ARG A 13 6.48 -9.68 11.10
C ARG A 13 7.08 -10.94 11.68
N THR A 14 8.11 -11.47 11.04
CA THR A 14 8.90 -12.59 11.55
C THR A 14 10.38 -12.24 11.57
N LYS A 15 11.11 -12.87 12.47
CA LYS A 15 12.56 -12.75 12.55
C LYS A 15 13.18 -13.98 11.89
N THR A 16 14.03 -13.76 10.89
CA THR A 16 14.77 -14.85 10.25
C THR A 16 15.78 -15.45 11.24
N PRO A 17 16.26 -16.68 11.01
CA PRO A 17 17.35 -17.25 11.81
C PRO A 17 18.62 -16.39 11.83
N GLY A 18 18.84 -15.56 10.79
CA GLY A 18 19.95 -14.61 10.70
C GLY A 18 19.71 -13.25 11.37
N GLY A 19 18.53 -13.05 11.99
CA GLY A 19 18.21 -11.86 12.76
C GLY A 19 17.52 -10.74 11.99
N SER A 20 17.38 -10.85 10.66
CA SER A 20 16.63 -9.90 9.83
C SER A 20 15.13 -9.98 10.13
N LEU A 21 14.44 -8.85 10.04
CA LEU A 21 12.99 -8.79 10.11
C LEU A 21 12.40 -8.87 8.70
N ILE A 22 11.38 -9.70 8.53
CA ILE A 22 10.53 -9.72 7.34
C ILE A 22 9.14 -9.29 7.76
N TYR A 23 8.56 -8.34 7.04
CA TYR A 23 7.24 -7.78 7.29
C TYR A 23 6.26 -8.28 6.23
N TYR A 24 5.03 -8.56 6.66
CA TYR A 24 3.96 -9.08 5.82
C TYR A 24 2.68 -8.29 6.02
N CYS A 25 1.90 -8.17 4.95
CA CYS A 25 0.52 -7.73 4.99
C CYS A 25 -0.38 -8.83 4.43
N ASP A 26 -1.35 -9.28 5.22
CA ASP A 26 -2.28 -10.36 4.90
C ASP A 26 -3.72 -9.82 4.83
N SER A 27 -4.56 -10.44 3.99
CA SER A 27 -6.00 -10.21 4.04
C SER A 27 -6.67 -11.10 5.10
N MET A 28 -7.57 -10.52 5.89
CA MET A 28 -8.44 -11.25 6.81
C MET A 28 -9.60 -11.98 6.10
N SER A 29 -9.78 -11.78 4.79
CA SER A 29 -10.84 -12.40 3.99
C SER A 29 -10.29 -12.92 2.67
N SER A 30 -10.28 -14.25 2.50
CA SER A 30 -9.83 -14.90 1.26
C SER A 30 -10.80 -14.72 0.08
N THR A 31 -11.98 -14.15 0.32
CA THR A 31 -13.00 -13.90 -0.72
C THR A 31 -13.07 -12.44 -1.13
N ASN A 32 -12.35 -11.54 -0.45
CA ASN A 32 -12.33 -10.13 -0.79
C ASN A 32 -11.12 -9.81 -1.68
N ASN A 33 -11.35 -9.77 -2.99
CA ASN A 33 -10.34 -9.47 -4.00
C ASN A 33 -9.66 -8.10 -3.81
N GLN A 34 -10.36 -7.12 -3.21
CA GLN A 34 -9.77 -5.81 -2.90
C GLN A 34 -8.74 -5.93 -1.78
N SER A 35 -9.12 -6.59 -0.69
CA SER A 35 -8.23 -6.80 0.45
C SER A 35 -7.01 -7.64 0.08
N LEU A 36 -7.17 -8.69 -0.74
CA LEU A 36 -6.05 -9.49 -1.22
C LEU A 36 -5.09 -8.66 -2.08
N CYS A 37 -5.61 -7.87 -3.01
CA CYS A 37 -4.80 -7.04 -3.89
C CYS A 37 -4.01 -5.98 -3.12
N LEU A 38 -4.65 -5.31 -2.16
CA LEU A 38 -4.01 -4.38 -1.25
C LEU A 38 -2.93 -5.05 -0.40
N ALA A 39 -3.22 -6.23 0.13
CA ALA A 39 -2.27 -7.00 0.92
C ALA A 39 -1.00 -7.33 0.12
N THR A 40 -1.16 -7.75 -1.13
CA THR A 40 -0.04 -8.01 -2.04
C THR A 40 0.76 -6.74 -2.33
N ILE A 41 0.11 -5.63 -2.68
CA ILE A 41 0.78 -4.36 -2.98
C ILE A 41 1.56 -3.82 -1.78
N LEU A 42 0.94 -3.77 -0.59
CA LEU A 42 1.61 -3.30 0.62
C LEU A 42 2.78 -4.21 0.98
N SER A 43 2.61 -5.53 0.85
CA SER A 43 3.70 -6.47 1.04
C SER A 43 4.81 -6.29 0.02
N GLY A 44 4.56 -5.69 -1.14
CA GLY A 44 5.60 -5.40 -2.12
C GLY A 44 6.47 -4.19 -1.75
N TYR A 45 5.93 -3.24 -0.98
CA TYR A 45 6.65 -2.07 -0.50
C TYR A 45 7.42 -2.39 0.78
N HIS A 46 8.71 -2.72 0.63
CA HIS A 46 9.60 -3.00 1.75
C HIS A 46 10.53 -1.83 2.11
N GLU A 47 10.73 -0.89 1.18
CA GLU A 47 11.62 0.25 1.38
C GLU A 47 10.84 1.47 1.84
N LYS A 48 11.35 2.14 2.87
CA LYS A 48 10.70 3.33 3.44
C LYS A 48 10.63 4.48 2.44
N ASP A 49 11.67 4.61 1.61
CA ASP A 49 11.78 5.72 0.66
C ASP A 49 10.71 5.59 -0.45
N ASP A 50 10.45 4.39 -0.95
CA ASP A 50 9.37 4.14 -1.92
C ASP A 50 7.98 4.49 -1.34
N ILE A 51 7.73 4.12 -0.08
CA ILE A 51 6.46 4.42 0.58
C ILE A 51 6.32 5.92 0.80
N ASN A 52 7.38 6.59 1.25
CA ASN A 52 7.39 8.04 1.43
C ASN A 52 7.15 8.77 0.11
N TYR A 53 7.79 8.31 -0.96
CA TYR A 53 7.62 8.85 -2.31
C TYR A 53 6.16 8.73 -2.79
N LEU A 54 5.52 7.57 -2.60
CA LEU A 54 4.11 7.39 -2.92
C LEU A 54 3.20 8.30 -2.07
N ILE A 55 3.46 8.41 -0.76
CA ILE A 55 2.70 9.31 0.14
C ILE A 55 2.84 10.79 -0.31
N GLU A 56 4.03 11.20 -0.72
CA GLU A 56 4.28 12.54 -1.25
C GLU A 56 3.46 12.78 -2.53
N ASN A 57 3.52 11.88 -3.50
CA ASN A 57 2.73 11.99 -4.75
C ASN A 57 1.23 12.03 -4.49
N ILE A 58 0.71 11.22 -3.56
CA ILE A 58 -0.69 11.30 -3.14
C ILE A 58 -1.01 12.68 -2.56
N THR A 59 -0.11 13.24 -1.75
CA THR A 59 -0.29 14.57 -1.14
C THR A 59 -0.28 15.68 -2.20
N LEU A 60 0.65 15.62 -3.15
CA LEU A 60 0.72 16.55 -4.29
C LEU A 60 -0.58 16.47 -5.12
N ALA A 61 -1.08 15.26 -5.38
CA ALA A 61 -2.34 15.05 -6.10
C ALA A 61 -3.56 15.60 -5.34
N GLN A 62 -3.63 15.42 -4.01
CA GLN A 62 -4.68 16.00 -3.17
C GLN A 62 -4.68 17.54 -3.20
N ASN A 63 -3.50 18.16 -3.36
CA ASN A 63 -3.32 19.60 -3.42
C ASN A 63 -3.47 20.18 -4.84
N GLY A 64 -3.72 19.34 -5.86
CA GLY A 64 -3.80 19.77 -7.27
C GLY A 64 -2.46 20.21 -7.86
N GLN A 65 -1.35 19.71 -7.30
CA GLN A 65 0.01 19.98 -7.78
C GLN A 65 0.43 18.94 -8.82
N GLN A 66 1.62 19.09 -9.41
CA GLN A 66 2.21 18.07 -10.29
C GLN A 66 2.68 16.87 -9.46
N TYR A 67 2.39 15.65 -9.93
CA TYR A 67 2.77 14.37 -9.29
C TYR A 67 3.04 13.31 -10.37
N GLU A 68 3.71 12.23 -10.00
CA GLU A 68 3.78 10.99 -10.76
C GLU A 68 2.54 10.15 -10.46
N ASP A 69 1.82 9.76 -11.51
CA ASP A 69 0.54 9.06 -11.40
C ASP A 69 0.71 7.55 -11.26
N PHE A 70 1.71 6.96 -11.90
CA PHE A 70 1.98 5.52 -11.90
C PHE A 70 2.98 5.12 -10.82
N HIS A 71 2.63 4.12 -10.02
CA HIS A 71 3.48 3.55 -8.98
C HIS A 71 3.37 2.03 -8.97
N GLN A 72 4.50 1.33 -8.86
CA GLN A 72 4.56 -0.13 -8.78
C GLN A 72 5.68 -0.54 -7.80
N PRO A 73 5.45 -1.49 -6.88
CA PRO A 73 6.54 -2.07 -6.11
C PRO A 73 7.43 -2.95 -6.98
N ASP A 74 8.75 -2.74 -6.93
CA ASP A 74 9.74 -3.50 -7.72
C ASP A 74 9.72 -5.01 -7.44
N SER A 75 9.26 -5.41 -6.25
CA SER A 75 9.15 -6.80 -5.83
C SER A 75 7.96 -7.55 -6.45
N LEU A 76 7.07 -6.85 -7.17
CA LEU A 76 5.86 -7.41 -7.76
C LEU A 76 5.89 -7.39 -9.29
N THR A 77 5.15 -8.31 -9.89
CA THR A 77 4.89 -8.32 -11.33
C THR A 77 4.06 -7.10 -11.72
N GLY A 78 4.20 -6.61 -12.97
CA GLY A 78 3.42 -5.48 -13.53
C GLY A 78 1.90 -5.67 -13.62
N SER A 79 1.33 -6.68 -12.97
CA SER A 79 -0.12 -6.79 -12.76
C SER A 79 -0.59 -6.11 -11.47
N PHE A 80 0.33 -5.68 -10.59
CA PHE A 80 0.05 -5.02 -9.32
C PHE A 80 0.56 -3.59 -9.34
N GLU A 81 -0.32 -2.67 -9.69
CA GLU A 81 -0.01 -1.27 -9.96
C GLU A 81 -0.95 -0.37 -9.16
N LEU A 82 -0.46 0.81 -8.84
CA LEU A 82 -1.20 1.90 -8.22
C LEU A 82 -1.18 3.09 -9.18
N ILE A 83 -2.36 3.53 -9.60
CA ILE A 83 -2.51 4.71 -10.45
C ILE A 83 -3.25 5.78 -9.65
N ILE A 84 -2.58 6.89 -9.35
CA ILE A 84 -3.17 8.06 -8.72
C ILE A 84 -4.09 8.74 -9.74
N SER A 85 -5.40 8.66 -9.52
CA SER A 85 -6.44 9.23 -10.38
C SER A 85 -7.44 10.01 -9.52
N PRO A 86 -7.14 11.27 -9.17
CA PRO A 86 -7.91 12.04 -8.20
C PRO A 86 -9.42 12.04 -8.52
N PRO A 87 -10.30 11.82 -7.52
CA PRO A 87 -10.01 11.84 -6.08
C PRO A 87 -9.57 10.48 -5.48
N ASN A 88 -9.28 9.48 -6.32
CA ASN A 88 -8.99 8.10 -5.91
C ASN A 88 -7.59 7.63 -6.34
N ILE A 89 -7.21 6.45 -5.86
CA ILE A 89 -6.18 5.60 -6.44
C ILE A 89 -6.89 4.40 -7.05
N VAL A 90 -6.48 4.03 -8.27
CA VAL A 90 -6.91 2.82 -8.96
C VAL A 90 -5.85 1.74 -8.73
N ILE A 91 -6.31 0.56 -8.33
CA ILE A 91 -5.45 -0.57 -8.00
C ILE A 91 -5.66 -1.72 -8.99
N SER A 92 -4.61 -2.05 -9.74
CA SER A 92 -4.55 -3.22 -10.63
C SER A 92 -4.30 -4.51 -9.83
N PRO A 93 -4.81 -5.67 -10.28
CA PRO A 93 -5.42 -5.92 -11.61
C PRO A 93 -6.94 -5.71 -11.66
N ASN A 94 -7.59 -5.47 -10.52
CA ASN A 94 -9.06 -5.48 -10.44
C ASN A 94 -9.70 -4.09 -10.60
N ASN A 95 -8.90 -3.04 -10.85
CA ASN A 95 -9.34 -1.65 -10.94
C ASN A 95 -10.12 -1.17 -9.70
N HIS A 96 -9.72 -1.63 -8.51
CA HIS A 96 -10.34 -1.18 -7.27
C HIS A 96 -10.02 0.29 -7.02
N GLN A 97 -11.00 1.06 -6.59
CA GLN A 97 -10.81 2.47 -6.30
C GLN A 97 -10.81 2.72 -4.80
N ILE A 98 -9.80 3.46 -4.35
CA ILE A 98 -9.66 3.87 -2.96
C ILE A 98 -9.48 5.38 -2.90
N PRO A 99 -10.22 6.10 -2.04
CA PRO A 99 -9.98 7.54 -1.86
C PRO A 99 -8.52 7.83 -1.52
N LEU A 100 -7.95 8.88 -2.12
CA LEU A 100 -6.54 9.28 -1.90
C LEU A 100 -6.20 9.36 -0.40
N GLN A 101 -7.09 9.97 0.39
CA GLN A 101 -6.91 10.10 1.83
C GLN A 101 -6.84 8.75 2.55
N ALA A 102 -7.71 7.81 2.17
CA ALA A 102 -7.75 6.49 2.80
C ALA A 102 -6.51 5.66 2.44
N CYS A 103 -6.02 5.76 1.20
CA CYS A 103 -4.79 5.09 0.80
C CYS A 103 -3.56 5.69 1.51
N LYS A 104 -3.46 7.02 1.57
CA LYS A 104 -2.41 7.71 2.31
C LYS A 104 -2.36 7.30 3.78
N GLU A 105 -3.50 7.26 4.46
CA GLU A 105 -3.58 6.81 5.85
C GLU A 105 -3.14 5.34 6.01
N LEU A 106 -3.52 4.46 5.07
CA LEU A 106 -3.08 3.06 5.08
C LEU A 106 -1.56 2.92 4.87
N LEU A 107 -0.98 3.69 3.95
CA LEU A 107 0.46 3.71 3.69
C LEU A 107 1.24 4.23 4.90
N ASN A 108 0.73 5.24 5.60
CA ASN A 108 1.34 5.71 6.85
C ASN A 108 1.32 4.62 7.93
N GLU A 109 0.20 3.90 8.10
CA GLU A 109 0.16 2.76 9.04
C GLU A 109 1.16 1.67 8.69
N TRP A 110 1.36 1.40 7.39
CA TRP A 110 2.35 0.44 6.92
C TRP A 110 3.78 0.92 7.18
N LEU A 111 4.08 2.18 6.85
CA LEU A 111 5.37 2.81 7.09
C LEU A 111 5.76 2.80 8.57
N GLU A 112 4.82 3.12 9.45
CA GLU A 112 5.00 3.04 10.90
C GLU A 112 5.34 1.61 11.33
N PHE A 113 4.63 0.62 10.80
CA PHE A 113 4.82 -0.79 11.15
C PHE A 113 6.20 -1.33 10.74
N ILE A 114 6.66 -1.03 9.52
CA ILE A 114 7.97 -1.49 9.03
C ILE A 114 9.15 -0.69 9.63
N SER A 115 8.85 0.39 10.35
CA SER A 115 9.86 1.23 11.00
C SER A 115 10.22 0.80 12.42
N ILE A 116 9.56 -0.23 12.95
CA ILE A 116 9.79 -0.83 14.29
C ILE A 116 10.80 -1.97 14.19
#